data_AF-A0A2M8D4K9-F1
#
_entry.id   AF-A0A2M8D4K9-F1
#
_cell.length_a   1.000
_cell.length_b   1.000
_cell.length_c   1.000
_cell.angle_alpha   90.00
_cell.angle_beta   90.00
_cell.angle_gamma   90.00
#
_symmetry.space_group_name_H-M   'P 1'
#
loop_
_entity.id
_entity.type
_entity.pdbx_description
1 polymer ?
#
loop_
_entity_poly.entity_id
_entity_poly.type
_entity_poly.pdbx_seq_one_letter_code
_entity_poly.pdbx_strand_id
1 'polypeptide(L)'
;MVNRPHLWSNFVGDTADLFIMLGPYLRDILFAIVGYILYRKRVVNTPFLVGLLLVIFVFSSLFDIANNYLAYVLGVRNDFNAMRVCSSPLVPHVAGILGLFVTLLCSYLVIRDRQTSLASVSDAA
;
A
#
# COMPACT_ATOMS: atom_id res chain seq x y z
N MET A 1 21.45 -29.06 13.76
CA MET A 1 20.42 -28.02 13.99
C MET A 1 21.08 -26.66 13.85
N VAL A 2 20.84 -25.96 12.74
CA VAL A 2 21.40 -24.62 12.54
C VAL A 2 20.48 -23.64 13.27
N ASN A 3 20.89 -23.23 14.45
CA ASN A 3 20.26 -22.16 15.20
C ASN A 3 20.49 -20.87 14.41
N ARG A 4 19.45 -20.29 13.80
CA ARG A 4 19.53 -18.99 13.12
C ARG A 4 18.85 -17.86 13.93
N PRO A 5 19.43 -17.40 15.06
CA PRO A 5 18.93 -16.20 15.75
C PRO A 5 19.39 -14.87 15.10
N HIS A 6 20.17 -14.89 14.02
CA HIS A 6 21.01 -13.76 13.58
C HIS A 6 20.37 -12.74 12.61
N LEU A 7 19.06 -12.77 12.35
CA LEU A 7 18.44 -11.73 11.51
C LEU A 7 17.70 -10.65 12.31
N TRP A 8 17.43 -10.89 13.59
CA TRP A 8 16.87 -9.87 14.50
C TRP A 8 17.98 -9.14 15.28
N SER A 9 19.18 -9.74 15.37
CA SER A 9 20.31 -9.20 16.15
C SER A 9 21.01 -8.00 15.52
N ASN A 10 20.67 -7.65 14.27
CA ASN A 10 21.35 -6.57 13.53
C ASN A 10 20.51 -5.30 13.42
N PHE A 11 19.24 -5.33 13.85
CA PHE A 11 18.47 -4.11 14.04
C PHE A 11 18.90 -3.50 15.36
N VAL A 12 20.00 -2.75 15.31
CA VAL A 12 20.28 -1.75 16.32
C VAL A 12 19.10 -0.80 16.21
N GLY A 13 18.29 -0.60 17.26
CA GLY A 13 17.08 0.23 17.23
C GLY A 13 17.38 1.70 16.94
N ASP A 14 17.92 1.98 15.76
CA ASP A 14 18.36 3.25 15.25
C ASP A 14 17.30 3.76 14.29
N THR A 15 17.15 5.07 14.30
CA THR A 15 16.17 5.79 13.48
C THR A 15 16.35 5.52 11.98
N ALA A 16 17.56 5.24 11.52
CA ALA A 16 17.85 4.88 10.13
C ALA A 16 17.12 3.59 9.69
N ASP A 17 17.08 2.56 10.54
CA ASP A 17 16.42 1.29 10.24
C ASP A 17 14.91 1.46 10.12
N LEU A 18 14.33 2.37 10.92
CA LEU A 18 12.92 2.71 10.83
C LEU A 18 12.57 3.33 9.46
N PHE A 19 13.40 4.21 8.92
CA PHE A 19 13.18 4.79 7.59
C PHE A 19 13.32 3.76 6.47
N ILE A 20 14.27 2.84 6.59
CA ILE A 20 14.45 1.75 5.63
C ILE A 20 13.20 0.86 5.59
N MET A 21 12.63 0.55 6.77
CA MET A 21 11.40 -0.24 6.86
C MET A 21 10.15 0.52 6.42
N LEU A 22 10.06 1.81 6.70
CA LEU A 22 8.90 2.63 6.34
C LEU A 22 8.88 3.02 4.84
N GLY A 23 10.06 3.10 4.23
CA GLY A 23 10.26 3.55 2.85
C GLY A 23 9.39 2.83 1.80
N PRO A 24 9.33 1.49 1.77
CA PRO A 24 8.45 0.76 0.85
C PRO A 24 6.98 1.16 0.98
N TYR A 25 6.48 1.36 2.20
CA TYR A 25 5.09 1.72 2.45
C TYR A 25 4.77 3.17 2.05
N LEU A 26 5.72 4.09 2.25
CA LEU A 26 5.61 5.45 1.71
C LEU A 26 5.57 5.46 0.18
N ARG A 27 6.41 4.65 -0.47
CA ARG A 27 6.38 4.46 -1.93
C ARG A 27 5.01 3.93 -2.38
N ASP A 28 4.45 2.94 -1.71
CA ASP A 28 3.17 2.34 -2.10
C ASP A 28 2.02 3.34 -1.94
N ILE A 29 2.03 4.15 -0.87
CA ILE A 29 1.10 5.28 -0.71
C ILE A 29 1.24 6.27 -1.88
N LEU A 30 2.47 6.65 -2.22
CA LEU A 30 2.74 7.56 -3.35
C LEU A 30 2.26 6.96 -4.68
N PHE A 31 2.50 5.67 -4.92
CA PHE A 31 2.03 4.99 -6.11
C PHE A 31 0.51 4.96 -6.21
N ALA A 32 -0.21 4.69 -5.11
CA ALA A 32 -1.67 4.73 -5.11
C ALA A 32 -2.20 6.14 -5.43
N ILE A 33 -1.60 7.19 -4.84
CA ILE A 33 -1.97 8.58 -5.11
C ILE A 33 -1.70 8.95 -6.57
N VAL A 34 -0.51 8.61 -7.10
CA VAL A 34 -0.14 8.88 -8.49
C VAL A 34 -1.05 8.12 -9.45
N GLY A 35 -1.34 6.85 -9.18
CA GLY A 35 -2.27 6.04 -9.97
C GLY A 35 -3.66 6.66 -10.04
N TYR A 36 -4.18 7.13 -8.91
CA TYR A 36 -5.45 7.86 -8.86
C TYR A 36 -5.42 9.17 -9.67
N ILE A 37 -4.36 9.97 -9.56
CA ILE A 37 -4.21 11.23 -10.30
C ILE A 37 -4.14 10.97 -11.82
N LEU A 38 -3.35 9.99 -12.26
CA LEU A 38 -3.21 9.63 -13.67
C LEU A 38 -4.54 9.15 -14.26
N TYR A 39 -5.29 8.36 -13.47
CA TYR A 39 -6.64 7.92 -13.82
C TYR A 39 -7.59 9.11 -14.00
N ARG A 40 -7.66 10.02 -13.01
CA ARG A 40 -8.54 11.21 -13.05
C ARG A 40 -8.22 12.15 -14.20
N LYS A 41 -6.93 12.34 -14.51
CA LYS A 41 -6.49 13.20 -15.61
C LYS A 41 -6.73 12.59 -17.00
N ARG A 42 -7.24 11.36 -17.08
CA ARG A 42 -7.44 10.61 -18.34
C ARG A 42 -6.19 10.62 -19.22
N VAL A 43 -5.01 10.49 -18.58
CA VAL A 43 -3.73 10.42 -19.30
C VAL A 43 -3.72 9.24 -20.27
N VAL A 44 -4.50 8.20 -19.96
CA VAL A 44 -4.66 7.01 -20.77
C VAL A 44 -6.13 6.75 -21.04
N ASN A 45 -6.48 6.55 -22.31
CA ASN A 45 -7.87 6.39 -22.75
C ASN A 45 -8.24 4.96 -23.13
N THR A 46 -7.27 4.06 -23.35
CA THR A 46 -7.57 2.68 -23.73
C THR A 46 -7.94 1.85 -22.50
N PRO A 47 -9.06 1.09 -22.53
CA PRO A 47 -9.54 0.33 -21.37
C PRO A 47 -8.48 -0.60 -20.79
N PHE A 48 -7.72 -1.28 -21.67
CA PHE A 48 -6.63 -2.17 -21.30
C PHE A 48 -5.54 -1.46 -20.48
N LEU A 49 -5.03 -0.32 -20.99
CA LEU A 49 -3.95 0.39 -20.29
C LEU A 49 -4.44 1.06 -19.00
N VAL A 50 -5.71 1.48 -18.94
CA VAL A 50 -6.29 1.94 -17.67
C VAL A 50 -6.33 0.80 -16.66
N GLY A 51 -6.78 -0.40 -17.06
CA GLY A 51 -6.75 -1.58 -16.20
C GLY A 51 -5.35 -1.88 -15.69
N LEU A 52 -4.36 -1.88 -16.60
CA LEU A 52 -2.95 -2.11 -16.26
C LEU A 52 -2.41 -1.08 -15.26
N LEU A 53 -2.71 0.21 -15.49
CA LEU A 53 -2.31 1.30 -14.59
C LEU A 53 -2.90 1.11 -13.20
N LEU A 54 -4.19 0.77 -13.11
CA LEU A 54 -4.85 0.57 -11.82
C LEU A 54 -4.30 -0.65 -11.07
N VAL A 55 -4.01 -1.74 -11.77
CA VAL A 55 -3.39 -2.93 -11.16
C VAL A 55 -2.02 -2.58 -10.58
N ILE A 56 -1.15 -1.94 -11.36
CA ILE A 56 0.24 -1.66 -10.96
C ILE A 56 0.29 -0.61 -9.85
N PHE A 57 -0.43 0.49 -9.98
CA PHE A 57 -0.25 1.64 -9.08
C PHE A 57 -1.18 1.63 -7.87
N VAL A 58 -2.40 1.11 -8.03
CA VAL A 58 -3.45 1.24 -7.00
C VAL A 58 -3.65 -0.09 -6.28
N PHE A 59 -3.95 -1.17 -7.00
CA PHE A 59 -4.24 -2.46 -6.37
C PHE A 59 -2.99 -3.17 -5.85
N SER A 60 -1.84 -3.07 -6.52
CA SER A 60 -0.57 -3.59 -6.01
C SER A 60 -0.21 -2.92 -4.68
N SER A 61 -0.24 -1.59 -4.64
CA SER A 61 0.05 -0.81 -3.45
C SER A 61 -0.90 -1.14 -2.28
N LEU A 62 -2.20 -1.30 -2.57
CA LEU A 62 -3.17 -1.75 -1.56
C LEU A 62 -2.83 -3.15 -1.05
N PHE A 63 -2.52 -4.09 -1.95
CA PHE A 63 -2.18 -5.47 -1.59
C PHE A 63 -0.93 -5.52 -0.71
N ASP A 64 0.14 -4.80 -1.07
CA ASP A 64 1.40 -4.80 -0.35
C ASP A 64 1.23 -4.26 1.09
N ILE A 65 0.54 -3.13 1.25
CA ILE A 65 0.27 -2.57 2.58
C ILE A 65 -0.66 -3.47 3.38
N ALA A 66 -1.75 -3.97 2.79
CA ALA A 66 -2.72 -4.80 3.48
C ALA A 66 -2.13 -6.13 3.93
N ASN A 67 -1.40 -6.81 3.05
CA ASN A 67 -0.76 -8.09 3.35
C ASN A 67 0.27 -7.93 4.49
N ASN A 68 1.10 -6.89 4.42
CA ASN A 68 2.08 -6.63 5.48
C ASN A 68 1.41 -6.23 6.80
N TYR A 69 0.38 -5.40 6.78
CA TYR A 69 -0.31 -5.05 8.02
C TYR A 69 -1.04 -6.25 8.65
N LEU A 70 -1.67 -7.10 7.84
CA LEU A 70 -2.31 -8.33 8.32
C LEU A 70 -1.29 -9.30 8.92
N ALA A 71 -0.16 -9.51 8.24
CA ALA A 71 0.93 -10.31 8.77
C ALA A 71 1.46 -9.77 10.11
N TYR A 72 1.49 -8.44 10.29
CA TYR A 72 1.89 -7.83 11.56
C TYR A 72 0.90 -8.15 12.69
N VAL A 73 -0.40 -7.97 12.43
CA VAL A 73 -1.47 -8.27 13.41
C VAL A 73 -1.47 -9.74 13.80
N LEU A 74 -1.14 -10.64 12.86
CA LEU A 74 -1.04 -12.08 13.10
C LEU A 74 0.28 -12.51 13.76
N GLY A 75 1.20 -11.57 14.04
CA GLY A 75 2.50 -11.88 14.64
C GLY A 75 3.47 -12.59 13.70
N VAL A 76 3.23 -12.52 12.39
CA VAL A 76 4.09 -13.11 11.35
C VAL A 76 5.26 -12.17 11.05
N ARG A 77 6.43 -12.74 10.83
CA ARG A 77 7.65 -11.97 10.53
C ARG A 77 7.51 -11.16 9.24
N ASN A 78 7.65 -9.84 9.35
CA ASN A 78 7.61 -8.87 8.25
C ASN A 78 8.23 -7.52 8.67
N ASP A 79 8.21 -6.53 7.79
CA ASP A 79 8.84 -5.23 8.09
C ASP A 79 8.06 -4.43 9.15
N PHE A 80 6.74 -4.59 9.28
CA PHE A 80 5.97 -3.96 10.35
C PHE A 80 6.33 -4.49 11.75
N ASN A 81 6.58 -5.80 11.87
CA ASN A 81 7.13 -6.38 13.09
C ASN A 81 8.57 -5.95 13.33
N ALA A 82 9.36 -5.72 12.28
CA ALA A 82 10.67 -5.12 12.42
C ALA A 82 10.59 -3.65 12.90
N MET A 83 9.62 -2.86 12.40
CA MET A 83 9.36 -1.49 12.84
C MET A 83 8.99 -1.43 14.32
N ARG A 84 8.21 -2.41 14.80
CA ARG A 84 7.89 -2.55 16.22
C ARG A 84 9.15 -2.70 17.08
N VAL A 85 10.17 -3.41 16.61
CA VAL A 85 11.43 -3.65 17.33
C VAL A 85 12.31 -2.40 17.34
N CYS A 86 12.37 -1.66 16.23
CA CYS A 86 13.20 -0.47 16.10
C CYS A 86 12.59 0.80 16.73
N SER A 87 11.29 0.80 17.04
CA SER A 87 10.59 1.99 17.52
C SER A 87 9.68 1.69 18.72
N SER A 88 8.36 1.75 18.54
CA SER A 88 7.36 1.33 19.51
C SER A 88 6.25 0.55 18.80
N PRO A 89 5.46 -0.26 19.52
CA PRO A 89 4.31 -0.95 18.92
C PRO A 89 3.27 -0.03 18.29
N LEU A 90 3.23 1.25 18.68
CA LEU A 90 2.26 2.23 18.17
C LEU A 90 2.58 2.66 16.73
N VAL A 91 3.86 2.81 16.38
CA VAL A 91 4.30 3.26 15.05
C VAL A 91 3.81 2.36 13.91
N PRO A 92 4.02 1.03 13.93
CA PRO A 92 3.51 0.15 12.88
C PRO A 92 1.99 0.13 12.81
N HIS A 93 1.27 0.31 13.92
CA HIS A 93 -0.19 0.48 13.88
C HIS A 93 -0.59 1.75 13.15
N VAL A 94 -0.02 2.89 13.51
CA VAL A 94 -0.32 4.17 12.87
C VAL A 94 0.03 4.14 11.38
N ALA A 95 1.23 3.68 11.04
CA ALA A 95 1.67 3.57 9.64
C ALA A 95 0.77 2.64 8.81
N GLY A 96 0.39 1.49 9.38
CA GLY A 96 -0.42 0.49 8.69
C GLY A 96 -1.85 0.96 8.49
N ILE A 97 -2.47 1.54 9.52
CA ILE A 97 -3.83 2.10 9.45
C ILE A 97 -3.89 3.25 8.47
N LEU A 98 -2.94 4.20 8.53
CA LEU A 98 -2.91 5.33 7.60
C LEU A 98 -2.66 4.87 6.16
N GLY A 99 -1.70 3.96 5.94
CA GLY A 99 -1.41 3.41 4.62
C GLY A 99 -2.61 2.66 4.03
N LEU A 100 -3.27 1.83 4.84
CA LEU A 100 -4.51 1.14 4.45
C LEU A 100 -5.61 2.13 4.11
N PHE A 101 -5.83 3.13 4.96
CA PHE A 101 -6.88 4.12 4.74
C PHE A 101 -6.68 4.86 3.41
N VAL A 102 -5.46 5.33 3.12
CA VAL A 102 -5.16 6.05 1.88
C VAL A 102 -5.29 5.15 0.66
N THR A 103 -4.71 3.95 0.67
CA THR A 103 -4.77 3.03 -0.48
C THR A 103 -6.18 2.51 -0.75
N LEU A 104 -6.97 2.24 0.30
CA LEU A 104 -8.39 1.91 0.17
C LEU A 104 -9.20 3.07 -0.38
N LEU A 105 -8.95 4.30 0.10
CA LEU A 105 -9.64 5.48 -0.40
C LEU A 105 -9.35 5.70 -1.89
N CYS A 106 -8.10 5.64 -2.31
CA CYS A 106 -7.74 5.75 -3.74
C CYS A 106 -8.42 4.66 -4.57
N SER A 107 -8.41 3.41 -4.11
CA SER A 107 -9.06 2.29 -4.78
C SER A 107 -10.57 2.50 -4.91
N TYR A 108 -11.22 2.92 -3.82
CA TYR A 108 -12.65 3.20 -3.79
C TYR A 108 -13.03 4.33 -4.76
N LEU A 109 -12.29 5.43 -4.76
CA LEU A 109 -12.55 6.58 -5.64
C LEU A 109 -12.46 6.19 -7.11
N VAL A 110 -11.46 5.38 -7.49
CA VAL A 110 -11.32 4.87 -8.86
C VAL A 110 -12.54 4.01 -9.25
N ILE A 111 -12.92 3.05 -8.40
CA ILE A 111 -14.04 2.14 -8.68
C ILE A 111 -15.35 2.93 -8.83
N ARG A 112 -15.61 3.85 -7.90
CA ARG A 112 -16.79 4.72 -7.92
C ARG A 112 -16.86 5.54 -9.21
N ASP A 113 -15.76 6.19 -9.59
CA ASP A 113 -15.70 6.99 -10.81
C ASP A 113 -15.91 6.16 -12.08
N ARG A 114 -15.49 4.89 -12.09
CA ARG A 114 -15.77 3.98 -13.20
C ARG A 114 -17.23 3.60 -13.29
N GLN A 115 -17.87 3.28 -12.17
CA GLN A 115 -19.29 2.92 -12.13
C GLN A 115 -20.18 4.08 -12.63
N THR A 116 -19.91 5.31 -12.20
CA THR A 116 -20.66 6.49 -12.66
C THR A 116 -20.47 6.76 -14.16
N SER A 117 -19.24 6.57 -14.66
CA SER A 117 -18.95 6.71 -16.09
C SER A 117 -19.72 5.69 -16.92
N LEU A 118 -19.80 4.43 -16.47
CA LEU A 118 -20.53 3.36 -17.18
C LEU A 118 -22.05 3.59 -17.15
N ALA A 119 -22.61 4.05 -16.03
CA ALA A 119 -24.03 4.37 -15.91
C ALA A 119 -24.46 5.45 -16.92
N SER A 120 -23.67 6.53 -17.02
CA SER A 120 -23.96 7.63 -17.97
C SER A 120 -23.96 7.22 -19.45
N VAL A 121 -23.23 6.15 -19.81
CA VAL A 121 -23.22 5.61 -21.18
C VAL A 121 -24.46 4.73 -21.42
N SER A 122 -24.89 3.97 -20.40
CA SER A 122 -26.09 3.14 -20.50
C SER A 122 -27.37 3.96 -20.63
N ASP A 123 -27.45 5.12 -19.98
CA ASP A 123 -28.62 6.00 -20.05
C ASP A 123 -28.71 6.78 -21.38
N ALA A 124 -27.62 6.81 -22.16
CA ALA A 124 -27.53 7.54 -23.42
C ALA A 124 -27.73 6.64 -24.67
N ALA A 125 -27.90 5.33 -24.48
CA ALA A 125 -28.08 4.33 -25.55
C ALA A 125 -29.53 3.86 -25.63
#